data_AF-A0A847NR44-F1
#
_entry.id   AF-A0A847NR44-F1
#
_cell.length_a   1.000
_cell.length_b   1.000
_cell.length_c   1.000
_cell.angle_alpha   90.00
_cell.angle_beta   90.00
_cell.angle_gamma   90.00
#
_symmetry.space_group_name_H-M   'P 1'
#
loop_
_entity.id
_entity.type
_entity.pdbx_description
1 polymer ?
#
loop_
_entity_poly.entity_id
_entity_poly.type
_entity_poly.pdbx_seq_one_letter_code
_entity_poly.pdbx_strand_id
1 'polypeptide(L)'
;MIKLKYPLKYIAITSGYRSKSRPNHAAIDLGWNNKYGGQNAPIYAPANGKVILVVDGKNNNLQNSTDPGNLIKIQHLDGLTTRLIHLKKGSIKVKVGDIVTKGQQLALMNSSGYALGSHLHYDVWLNGIKVNPIDYTYYHDDQIVNLDTLKTYQLKKYQEEEVNSEFKLYDKVIPINLINWQGKKIKQYDKVYYITKLEPERKTVVLSALRNNKYQIWARLNINNIQKVS
;
A
#
# COMPACT_ATOMS: atom_id res chain seq x y z
N MET A 1 12.48 2.49 -2.32
CA MET A 1 11.29 2.58 -1.49
C MET A 1 10.06 2.45 -2.36
N ILE A 2 9.16 1.54 -2.01
CA ILE A 2 7.83 1.40 -2.61
C ILE A 2 7.07 2.71 -2.46
N LYS A 3 6.42 3.13 -3.55
CA LYS A 3 5.47 4.25 -3.57
C LYS A 3 4.07 3.71 -3.27
N LEU A 4 3.51 4.04 -2.11
CA LEU A 4 2.16 3.63 -1.73
C LEU A 4 1.14 4.43 -2.55
N LYS A 5 0.01 3.83 -2.93
CA LYS A 5 -1.13 4.52 -3.54
C LYS A 5 -2.15 4.88 -2.46
N TYR A 6 -2.79 6.04 -2.56
CA TYR A 6 -3.89 6.37 -1.64
C TYR A 6 -4.98 5.28 -1.69
N PRO A 7 -5.51 4.82 -0.53
CA PRO A 7 -6.43 3.69 -0.45
C PRO A 7 -7.88 4.01 -0.87
N LEU A 8 -8.13 5.12 -1.56
CA LEU A 8 -9.46 5.64 -1.92
C LEU A 8 -9.47 6.21 -3.34
N LYS A 9 -10.61 6.18 -4.03
CA LYS A 9 -10.76 6.88 -5.33
C LYS A 9 -10.84 8.41 -5.17
N TYR A 10 -11.46 8.89 -4.10
CA TYR A 10 -11.55 10.31 -3.77
C TYR A 10 -10.67 10.61 -2.55
N ILE A 11 -9.73 11.53 -2.72
CA ILE A 11 -8.73 11.88 -1.72
C ILE A 11 -9.08 13.25 -1.16
N ALA A 12 -9.62 13.26 0.06
CA ALA A 12 -9.79 14.45 0.87
C ALA A 12 -9.21 14.18 2.25
N ILE A 13 -8.22 14.96 2.68
CA ILE A 13 -7.63 14.83 4.02
C ILE A 13 -8.43 15.73 4.96
N THR A 14 -9.17 15.13 5.88
CA THR A 14 -9.96 15.84 6.89
C THR A 14 -9.18 16.08 8.18
N SER A 15 -8.15 15.27 8.44
CA SER A 15 -7.23 15.45 9.55
C SER A 15 -5.82 15.00 9.20
N GLY A 16 -4.83 15.85 9.49
CA GLY A 16 -3.43 15.59 9.17
C GLY A 16 -2.66 14.83 10.25
N TYR A 17 -1.45 14.40 9.89
CA TYR A 17 -0.50 13.77 10.80
C TYR A 17 0.01 14.80 11.82
N ARG A 18 -0.23 14.51 13.11
CA ARG A 18 0.20 15.31 14.26
C ARG A 18 -0.07 16.81 14.06
N SER A 19 -1.28 17.14 13.61
CA SER A 19 -1.68 18.53 13.43
C SER A 19 -1.65 19.31 14.75
N LYS A 20 -1.61 20.64 14.68
CA LYS A 20 -1.60 21.52 15.87
C LYS A 20 -2.75 21.19 16.84
N SER A 21 -3.94 20.88 16.33
CA SER A 21 -5.11 20.53 17.14
C SER A 21 -5.14 19.06 17.60
N ARG A 22 -4.35 18.17 16.97
CA ARG A 22 -4.29 16.74 17.29
C ARG A 22 -2.83 16.23 17.27
N PRO A 23 -1.97 16.67 18.19
CA PRO A 23 -0.52 16.38 18.16
C PRO A 23 -0.18 14.88 18.31
N ASN A 24 -1.11 14.10 18.87
CA ASN A 24 -0.98 12.64 19.03
C ASN A 24 -1.60 11.84 17.88
N HIS A 25 -2.21 12.50 16.89
CA HIS A 25 -2.82 11.86 15.73
C HIS A 25 -1.75 11.43 14.72
N ALA A 26 -1.12 10.29 14.97
CA ALA A 26 -0.06 9.75 14.12
C ALA A 26 -0.62 8.98 12.90
N ALA A 27 -1.50 9.63 12.14
CA ALA A 27 -2.20 9.11 10.95
C ALA A 27 -2.71 10.28 10.09
N ILE A 28 -3.32 9.98 8.95
CA ILE A 28 -4.22 10.91 8.26
C ILE A 28 -5.64 10.33 8.24
N ASP A 29 -6.63 11.20 8.38
CA ASP A 29 -8.03 10.86 8.20
C ASP A 29 -8.46 11.28 6.79
N LEU A 30 -9.00 10.33 6.04
CA LEU A 30 -9.37 10.48 4.63
C LEU A 30 -10.88 10.30 4.43
N GLY A 31 -11.44 11.04 3.47
CA GLY A 31 -12.83 10.89 3.04
C GLY A 31 -13.73 12.01 3.55
N TRP A 32 -14.95 11.67 3.99
CA TRP A 32 -16.02 12.62 4.37
C TRP A 32 -16.69 13.32 3.18
N ASN A 33 -17.01 12.59 2.12
CA ASN A 33 -17.88 13.11 1.07
C ASN A 33 -18.96 12.09 0.69
N ASN A 34 -20.22 12.37 1.00
CA ASN A 34 -21.35 11.45 0.76
C ASN A 34 -21.52 11.04 -0.72
N LYS A 35 -20.98 11.81 -1.67
CA LYS A 35 -21.10 11.56 -3.10
C LYS A 35 -19.90 10.85 -3.70
N TYR A 36 -18.68 11.14 -3.23
CA TYR A 36 -17.45 10.72 -3.91
C TYR A 36 -16.47 9.88 -3.06
N GLY A 37 -16.57 9.92 -1.73
CA GLY A 37 -15.58 9.31 -0.84
C GLY A 37 -16.02 9.31 0.62
N GLY A 38 -17.19 8.72 0.88
CA GLY A 38 -17.86 8.70 2.18
C GLY A 38 -18.28 7.29 2.58
N GLN A 39 -19.37 7.16 3.32
CA GLN A 39 -19.86 5.85 3.76
C GLN A 39 -20.00 4.87 2.58
N ASN A 40 -19.56 3.63 2.80
CA ASN A 40 -19.51 2.57 1.79
C ASN A 40 -18.54 2.79 0.62
N ALA A 41 -17.68 3.82 0.66
CA ALA A 41 -16.62 3.94 -0.34
C ALA A 41 -15.69 2.70 -0.28
N PRO A 42 -15.31 2.11 -1.42
CA PRO A 42 -14.35 1.02 -1.44
C PRO A 42 -12.97 1.46 -0.93
N ILE A 43 -12.40 0.65 -0.03
CA ILE A 43 -11.03 0.80 0.45
C ILE A 43 -10.12 -0.17 -0.30
N TYR A 44 -8.99 0.32 -0.79
CA TYR A 44 -8.06 -0.45 -1.62
C TYR A 44 -6.69 -0.64 -0.95
N ALA A 45 -6.00 -1.73 -1.28
CA ALA A 45 -4.64 -1.98 -0.83
C ALA A 45 -3.67 -0.91 -1.38
N PRO A 46 -2.94 -0.18 -0.51
CA PRO A 46 -2.00 0.87 -0.95
C PRO A 46 -0.86 0.36 -1.83
N ALA A 47 -0.43 -0.87 -1.62
CA ALA A 47 0.61 -1.55 -2.39
C ALA A 47 0.45 -3.05 -2.27
N ASN A 48 1.26 -3.81 -3.02
CA ASN A 48 1.39 -5.24 -2.80
C ASN A 48 1.86 -5.51 -1.36
N GLY A 49 1.33 -6.53 -0.70
CA GLY A 49 1.72 -6.82 0.67
C GLY A 49 0.97 -7.99 1.29
N LYS A 50 1.41 -8.40 2.48
CA LYS A 50 0.81 -9.48 3.26
C LYS A 50 -0.08 -8.89 4.35
N VAL A 51 -1.31 -9.37 4.46
CA VAL A 51 -2.22 -9.00 5.55
C VAL A 51 -1.70 -9.63 6.84
N ILE A 52 -1.40 -8.79 7.83
CA ILE A 52 -0.82 -9.22 9.12
C ILE A 52 -1.76 -9.03 10.32
N LEU A 53 -2.85 -8.27 10.14
CA LEU A 53 -3.90 -8.14 11.15
C LEU A 53 -5.23 -7.84 10.46
N VAL A 54 -6.29 -8.46 10.95
CA VAL A 54 -7.67 -8.15 10.61
C VAL A 54 -8.48 -8.10 11.90
N VAL A 55 -9.28 -7.05 12.07
CA VAL A 55 -10.30 -6.96 13.12
C VAL A 55 -11.61 -6.62 12.43
N ASP A 56 -12.65 -7.42 12.68
CA ASP A 56 -14.01 -7.16 12.21
C ASP A 56 -15.01 -7.40 13.35
N GLY A 57 -16.27 -7.01 13.16
CA GLY A 57 -17.36 -7.21 14.12
C GLY A 57 -17.64 -6.02 15.04
N LYS A 58 -16.83 -4.96 14.99
CA LYS A 58 -16.99 -3.75 15.81
C LYS A 58 -18.13 -2.87 15.31
N ASN A 59 -18.86 -2.28 16.27
CA ASN A 59 -19.99 -1.41 16.02
C ASN A 59 -19.54 0.02 15.68
N ASN A 60 -20.45 0.81 15.11
CA ASN A 60 -20.20 2.20 14.71
C ASN A 60 -20.36 3.20 15.86
N ASN A 61 -19.71 4.37 15.70
CA ASN A 61 -19.93 5.58 16.51
C ASN A 61 -19.81 5.36 18.02
N LEU A 62 -18.78 4.62 18.45
CA LEU A 62 -18.50 4.40 19.86
C LEU A 62 -17.86 5.66 20.47
N GLN A 63 -18.68 6.66 20.76
CA GLN A 63 -18.27 7.87 21.47
C GLN A 63 -17.73 7.50 22.87
N ASN A 64 -16.74 8.24 23.36
CA ASN A 64 -16.05 7.98 24.64
C ASN A 64 -15.37 6.59 24.73
N SER A 65 -14.95 6.04 23.60
CA SER A 65 -14.24 4.76 23.51
C SER A 65 -12.79 4.94 23.03
N THR A 66 -11.95 3.94 23.27
CA THR A 66 -10.63 3.80 22.65
C THR A 66 -10.57 2.66 21.63
N ASP A 67 -11.71 2.04 21.31
CA ASP A 67 -11.77 0.94 20.33
C ASP A 67 -11.44 1.48 18.94
N PRO A 68 -10.41 0.97 18.25
CA PRO A 68 -10.09 1.42 16.90
C PRO A 68 -11.17 1.04 15.88
N GLY A 69 -12.05 0.08 16.17
CA GLY A 69 -13.04 -0.42 15.23
C GLY A 69 -12.47 -1.51 14.31
N ASN A 70 -13.14 -1.71 13.18
CA ASN A 70 -12.74 -2.72 12.20
C ASN A 70 -11.55 -2.20 11.40
N LEU A 71 -10.53 -3.04 11.21
CA LEU A 71 -9.29 -2.64 10.57
C LEU A 71 -8.57 -3.76 9.84
N ILE A 72 -7.69 -3.36 8.93
CA ILE A 72 -6.73 -4.22 8.23
C ILE A 72 -5.34 -3.61 8.38
N LYS A 73 -4.33 -4.43 8.70
CA LYS A 73 -2.91 -4.04 8.68
C LYS A 73 -2.16 -4.88 7.65
N ILE A 74 -1.35 -4.23 6.82
CA ILE A 74 -0.65 -4.84 5.69
C ILE A 74 0.84 -4.54 5.80
N GLN A 75 1.66 -5.58 5.79
CA GLN A 75 3.10 -5.47 5.67
C GLN A 75 3.49 -5.42 4.19
N HIS A 76 4.32 -4.45 3.83
CA HIS A 76 4.86 -4.25 2.49
C HIS A 76 6.37 -4.50 2.48
N LEU A 77 7.01 -4.38 1.30
CA LEU A 77 8.48 -4.36 1.22
C LEU A 77 9.02 -3.02 1.73
N ASP A 78 10.35 -2.91 1.76
CA ASP A 78 11.10 -1.71 2.18
C ASP A 78 10.78 -1.25 3.61
N GLY A 79 10.37 -2.19 4.47
CA GLY A 79 10.06 -1.93 5.88
C GLY A 79 8.75 -1.19 6.11
N LEU A 80 7.95 -0.96 5.06
CA LEU A 80 6.69 -0.25 5.16
C LEU A 80 5.57 -1.14 5.68
N THR A 81 4.70 -0.57 6.50
CA THR A 81 3.45 -1.18 6.93
C THR A 81 2.35 -0.13 6.86
N THR A 82 1.15 -0.54 6.46
CA THR A 82 -0.03 0.33 6.44
C THR A 82 -1.13 -0.27 7.31
N ARG A 83 -1.99 0.60 7.85
CA ARG A 83 -3.22 0.16 8.52
C ARG A 83 -4.37 1.08 8.15
N LEU A 84 -5.52 0.46 8.00
CA LEU A 84 -6.76 1.01 7.47
C LEU A 84 -7.83 0.75 8.52
N ILE A 85 -8.38 1.80 9.14
CA ILE A 85 -9.27 1.70 10.32
C ILE A 85 -10.65 2.31 10.01
N HIS A 86 -11.63 2.06 10.88
CA HIS A 86 -13.03 2.48 10.78
C HIS A 86 -13.78 1.81 9.62
N LEU A 87 -13.38 0.59 9.27
CA LEU A 87 -13.99 -0.18 8.18
C LEU A 87 -15.43 -0.60 8.52
N LYS A 88 -16.26 -0.80 7.50
CA LYS A 88 -17.64 -1.29 7.68
C LYS A 88 -17.62 -2.72 8.22
N LYS A 89 -18.37 -2.93 9.29
CA LYS A 89 -18.60 -4.27 9.88
C LYS A 89 -19.06 -5.27 8.82
N GLY A 90 -18.39 -6.42 8.75
CA GLY A 90 -18.71 -7.50 7.82
C GLY A 90 -18.38 -7.22 6.36
N SER A 91 -17.60 -6.17 6.05
CA SER A 91 -17.23 -5.82 4.67
C SER A 91 -15.82 -6.26 4.28
N ILE A 92 -15.02 -6.74 5.23
CA ILE A 92 -13.62 -7.09 5.01
C ILE A 92 -13.54 -8.37 4.16
N LYS A 93 -12.86 -8.29 3.02
CA LYS A 93 -12.76 -9.35 1.99
C LYS A 93 -11.49 -10.20 2.09
N VAL A 94 -10.67 -9.98 3.12
CA VAL A 94 -9.36 -10.60 3.30
C VAL A 94 -9.18 -11.12 4.72
N LYS A 95 -8.31 -12.11 4.90
CA LYS A 95 -7.92 -12.66 6.20
C LYS A 95 -6.42 -12.51 6.45
N VAL A 96 -6.00 -12.68 7.70
CA VAL A 96 -4.57 -12.71 8.06
C VAL A 96 -3.86 -13.78 7.26
N GLY A 97 -2.69 -13.44 6.71
CA GLY A 97 -1.90 -14.31 5.84
C GLY A 97 -2.17 -14.08 4.34
N ASP A 98 -3.28 -13.44 3.98
CA ASP A 98 -3.59 -13.16 2.59
C ASP A 98 -2.58 -12.22 1.95
N ILE A 99 -2.48 -12.40 0.64
CA ILE A 99 -1.56 -11.78 -0.27
C ILE A 99 -2.38 -10.81 -1.10
N VAL A 100 -2.17 -9.51 -0.95
CA VAL A 100 -2.90 -8.48 -1.68
C VAL A 100 -2.06 -7.78 -2.72
N THR A 101 -2.69 -7.36 -3.81
CA THR A 101 -2.06 -6.55 -4.87
C THR A 101 -2.45 -5.07 -4.76
N LYS A 102 -1.58 -4.16 -5.21
CA LYS A 102 -1.87 -2.72 -5.21
C LYS A 102 -3.19 -2.45 -5.94
N GLY A 103 -4.10 -1.73 -5.29
CA GLY A 103 -5.42 -1.41 -5.84
C GLY A 103 -6.46 -2.52 -5.69
N GLN A 104 -6.14 -3.66 -5.08
CA GLN A 104 -7.13 -4.66 -4.71
C GLN A 104 -8.11 -4.09 -3.69
N GLN A 105 -9.42 -4.25 -3.91
CA GLN A 105 -10.42 -3.85 -2.93
C GLN A 105 -10.36 -4.77 -1.70
N LEU A 106 -10.31 -4.16 -0.51
CA LEU A 106 -10.15 -4.85 0.76
C LEU A 106 -11.42 -4.83 1.61
N ALA A 107 -12.13 -3.71 1.62
CA ALA A 107 -13.29 -3.48 2.48
C ALA A 107 -14.11 -2.29 1.98
N LEU A 108 -15.12 -1.90 2.77
CA LEU A 108 -15.87 -0.66 2.61
C LEU A 108 -15.60 0.27 3.80
N MET A 109 -15.61 1.58 3.58
CA MET A 109 -15.47 2.60 4.63
C MET A 109 -16.75 2.75 5.45
N ASN A 110 -16.61 3.00 6.77
CA ASN A 110 -17.72 3.44 7.63
C ASN A 110 -17.16 4.20 8.85
N SER A 111 -17.78 4.06 10.01
CA SER A 111 -17.41 4.72 11.26
C SER A 111 -17.31 3.75 12.45
N SER A 112 -16.79 2.53 12.23
CA SER A 112 -16.63 1.55 13.31
C SER A 112 -15.62 2.00 14.38
N GLY A 113 -15.89 1.68 15.65
CA GLY A 113 -15.03 2.10 16.76
C GLY A 113 -15.21 3.57 17.15
N TYR A 114 -14.15 4.15 17.71
CA TYR A 114 -14.07 5.56 18.09
C TYR A 114 -13.91 6.44 16.85
N ALA A 115 -15.04 6.79 16.26
CA ALA A 115 -15.14 7.67 15.10
C ALA A 115 -16.36 8.60 15.23
N LEU A 116 -16.17 9.90 14.98
CA LEU A 116 -17.24 10.90 15.00
C LEU A 116 -18.12 10.86 13.74
N GLY A 117 -17.67 10.18 12.69
CA GLY A 117 -18.35 10.08 11.41
C GLY A 117 -17.60 9.16 10.46
N SER A 118 -18.17 8.91 9.27
CA SER A 118 -17.58 8.00 8.30
C SER A 118 -16.32 8.59 7.67
N HIS A 119 -15.17 7.98 7.96
CA HIS A 119 -13.86 8.33 7.39
C HIS A 119 -12.93 7.13 7.46
N LEU A 120 -11.80 7.19 6.75
CA LEU A 120 -10.74 6.21 6.83
C LEU A 120 -9.58 6.80 7.63
N HIS A 121 -9.29 6.22 8.77
CA HIS A 121 -8.07 6.52 9.48
C HIS A 121 -6.93 5.63 8.93
N TYR A 122 -5.92 6.28 8.35
CA TYR A 122 -4.83 5.66 7.61
C TYR A 122 -3.48 6.06 8.21
N ASP A 123 -2.78 5.09 8.78
CA ASP A 123 -1.42 5.26 9.28
C ASP A 123 -0.40 4.39 8.55
N VAL A 124 0.83 4.89 8.51
CA VAL A 124 1.98 4.29 7.84
C VAL A 124 3.11 4.17 8.85
N TRP A 125 3.84 3.05 8.80
CA TRP A 125 5.04 2.82 9.58
C TRP A 125 6.19 2.53 8.64
N LEU A 126 7.37 3.01 9.01
CA LEU A 126 8.65 2.60 8.44
C LEU A 126 9.46 1.93 9.55
N ASN A 127 9.82 0.65 9.36
CA ASN A 127 10.61 -0.13 10.31
C ASN A 127 10.03 -0.11 11.75
N GLY A 128 8.70 -0.19 11.86
CA GLY A 128 8.00 -0.21 13.16
C GLY A 128 7.71 1.17 13.76
N ILE A 129 8.23 2.26 13.18
CA ILE A 129 8.00 3.64 13.65
C ILE A 129 6.91 4.30 12.81
N LYS A 130 5.92 4.93 13.45
CA LYS A 130 4.89 5.70 12.74
C LYS A 130 5.52 6.90 12.04
N VAL A 131 5.18 7.07 10.77
CA VAL A 131 5.65 8.17 9.92
C VAL A 131 4.45 8.91 9.33
N ASN A 132 4.69 10.12 8.81
CA ASN A 132 3.67 10.88 8.12
C ASN A 132 3.25 10.15 6.82
N PRO A 133 1.97 9.71 6.69
CA PRO A 133 1.51 8.98 5.51
C PRO A 133 1.68 9.73 4.18
N ILE A 134 1.63 11.06 4.21
CA ILE A 134 1.74 11.92 3.00
C ILE A 134 3.11 11.76 2.33
N ASP A 135 4.16 11.49 3.10
CA ASP A 135 5.53 11.40 2.57
C ASP A 135 5.76 10.13 1.73
N TYR A 136 4.94 9.10 1.92
CA TYR A 136 5.10 7.77 1.30
C TYR A 136 3.95 7.41 0.34
N THR A 137 2.89 8.21 0.33
CA THR A 137 1.65 7.91 -0.39
C THR A 137 1.44 8.89 -1.54
N TYR A 138 1.17 8.34 -2.73
CA TYR A 138 1.08 9.05 -3.99
C TYR A 138 -0.32 8.91 -4.57
N TYR A 139 -0.83 9.99 -5.16
CA TYR A 139 -2.07 9.93 -5.93
C TYR A 139 -1.78 9.64 -7.40
N HIS A 140 -2.71 8.96 -8.06
CA HIS A 140 -2.63 8.57 -9.46
C HIS A 140 -3.70 9.28 -10.30
N ASP A 141 -3.56 9.24 -11.62
CA ASP A 141 -4.52 9.88 -12.55
C ASP A 141 -5.94 9.34 -12.45
N ASP A 142 -6.12 8.11 -11.95
CA ASP A 142 -7.43 7.50 -11.72
C ASP A 142 -8.08 7.91 -10.38
N GLN A 143 -7.46 8.83 -9.64
CA GLN A 143 -7.95 9.32 -8.35
C GLN A 143 -8.30 10.81 -8.43
N ILE A 144 -9.42 11.17 -7.81
CA ILE A 144 -9.88 12.54 -7.70
C ILE A 144 -9.35 13.11 -6.38
N VAL A 145 -8.63 14.22 -6.44
CA VAL A 145 -8.12 14.91 -5.25
C VAL A 145 -8.96 16.15 -4.98
N ASN A 146 -9.41 16.30 -3.74
CA ASN A 146 -10.10 17.50 -3.28
C ASN A 146 -9.17 18.73 -3.37
N LEU A 147 -9.69 19.86 -3.86
CA LEU A 147 -8.91 21.07 -4.09
C LEU A 147 -8.32 21.67 -2.80
N ASP A 148 -9.05 21.64 -1.69
CA ASP A 148 -8.55 22.16 -0.41
C ASP A 148 -7.44 21.27 0.12
N THR A 149 -7.53 19.96 -0.10
CA THR A 149 -6.43 19.04 0.21
C THR A 149 -5.17 19.39 -0.58
N LEU A 150 -5.28 19.71 -1.88
CA LEU A 150 -4.12 20.13 -2.68
C LEU A 150 -3.52 21.47 -2.24
N LYS A 151 -4.35 22.40 -1.76
CA LYS A 151 -3.88 23.70 -1.25
C LYS A 151 -3.20 23.58 0.10
N THR A 152 -3.69 22.68 0.96
CA THR A 152 -3.19 22.53 2.33
C THR A 152 -2.00 21.58 2.42
N TYR A 153 -1.97 20.52 1.62
CA TYR A 153 -0.97 19.46 1.70
C TYR A 153 -0.19 19.33 0.40
N GLN A 154 1.13 19.20 0.52
CA GLN A 154 2.02 18.93 -0.62
C GLN A 154 1.92 17.45 -1.02
N LEU A 155 0.85 17.10 -1.72
CA LEU A 155 0.62 15.74 -2.19
C LEU A 155 1.54 15.40 -3.37
N LYS A 156 2.08 14.18 -3.35
CA LYS A 156 2.94 13.69 -4.44
C LYS A 156 2.08 12.98 -5.49
N LYS A 157 2.17 13.41 -6.73
CA LYS A 157 1.63 12.66 -7.87
C LYS A 157 2.55 11.51 -8.20
N TYR A 158 2.00 10.32 -8.41
CA TYR A 158 2.77 9.21 -8.96
C TYR A 158 3.10 9.51 -10.42
N GLN A 159 4.39 9.46 -10.75
CA GLN A 159 4.86 9.40 -12.13
C GLN A 159 5.50 8.04 -12.34
N GLU A 160 5.13 7.38 -13.45
CA GLU A 160 5.80 6.17 -13.88
C GLU A 160 7.26 6.52 -14.19
N GLU A 161 8.20 5.78 -13.58
CA GLU A 161 9.61 5.91 -13.97
C GLU A 161 9.74 5.30 -15.36
N GLU A 162 10.10 6.11 -16.37
CA GLU A 162 10.52 5.60 -17.66
C GLU A 162 11.71 4.66 -17.43
N VAL A 163 11.50 3.38 -17.76
CA VAL A 163 12.59 2.41 -17.78
C VAL A 163 13.29 2.64 -19.11
N ASN A 164 14.34 3.46 -19.13
CA ASN A 164 15.21 3.62 -20.30
C ASN A 164 15.66 2.23 -20.76
N SER A 165 15.23 1.82 -21.95
CA SER A 165 15.37 0.48 -22.49
C SER A 165 16.81 0.10 -22.91
N GLU A 166 17.83 0.83 -22.46
CA GLU A 166 19.25 0.52 -22.73
C GLU A 166 19.84 -0.52 -21.78
N PHE A 167 19.05 -1.51 -21.36
CA PHE A 167 19.57 -2.59 -20.53
C PHE A 167 20.16 -3.68 -21.43
N LYS A 168 21.47 -3.92 -21.29
CA LYS A 168 22.09 -5.14 -21.83
C LYS A 168 21.40 -6.35 -21.21
N LEU A 169 20.71 -7.10 -22.05
CA LEU A 169 20.36 -8.49 -21.79
C LEU A 169 21.66 -9.21 -21.44
N TYR A 170 21.83 -9.58 -20.18
CA TYR A 170 22.81 -10.60 -19.86
C TYR A 170 22.18 -11.93 -20.24
N ASP A 171 22.66 -12.55 -21.32
CA ASP A 171 22.26 -13.89 -21.78
C ASP A 171 22.56 -15.01 -20.76
N LYS A 172 23.11 -14.66 -19.60
CA LYS A 172 23.20 -15.59 -18.48
C LYS A 172 21.89 -15.63 -17.72
N VAL A 173 21.08 -16.65 -18.04
CA VAL A 173 20.10 -17.23 -17.12
C VAL A 173 20.87 -17.71 -15.90
N ILE A 174 20.94 -16.89 -14.85
CA ILE A 174 21.40 -17.36 -13.55
C ILE A 174 20.22 -18.17 -12.97
N PRO A 175 20.37 -19.47 -12.68
CA PRO A 175 19.37 -20.21 -11.94
C PRO A 175 19.32 -19.67 -10.51
N ILE A 176 18.47 -18.68 -10.29
CA ILE A 176 18.22 -18.14 -8.95
C ILE A 176 17.12 -19.02 -8.34
N ASN A 177 17.36 -19.55 -7.14
CA ASN A 177 16.28 -20.11 -6.32
C ASN A 177 15.37 -18.95 -5.89
N LEU A 178 14.41 -18.61 -6.74
CA LEU A 178 13.51 -17.50 -6.52
C LEU A 178 12.46 -17.91 -5.49
N ILE A 179 12.40 -17.16 -4.39
CA ILE A 179 11.31 -17.22 -3.42
C ILE A 179 10.45 -15.99 -3.67
N ASN A 180 9.18 -16.18 -4.02
CA ASN A 180 8.28 -15.04 -4.19
C ASN A 180 8.03 -14.36 -2.84
N TRP A 181 7.40 -13.18 -2.87
CA TRP A 181 7.04 -12.44 -1.66
C TRP A 181 6.09 -13.20 -0.70
N GLN A 182 5.54 -14.34 -1.13
CA GLN A 182 4.72 -15.27 -0.34
C GLN A 182 5.56 -16.36 0.35
N GLY A 183 6.89 -16.36 0.21
CA GLY A 183 7.77 -17.40 0.76
C GLY A 183 7.76 -18.70 -0.04
N LYS A 184 7.10 -18.74 -1.21
CA LYS A 184 6.99 -19.94 -2.05
C LYS A 184 8.13 -19.98 -3.05
N LYS A 185 8.78 -21.15 -3.16
CA LYS A 185 9.74 -21.44 -4.23
C LYS A 185 9.01 -21.31 -5.57
N ILE A 186 9.46 -20.38 -6.40
CA ILE A 186 8.93 -20.17 -7.74
C ILE A 186 9.51 -21.30 -8.58
N LYS A 187 8.65 -22.24 -9.00
CA LYS A 187 9.03 -23.23 -10.00
C LYS A 187 9.41 -22.48 -11.28
N GLN A 188 10.61 -22.76 -11.78
CA GLN A 188 11.09 -22.25 -13.06
C GLN A 188 10.13 -22.76 -14.14
N TYR A 189 9.29 -21.87 -14.67
CA TYR A 189 8.43 -22.12 -15.82
C TYR A 189 8.81 -21.12 -16.93
N ASP A 190 8.42 -21.41 -18.17
CA ASP A 190 8.84 -20.83 -19.48
C ASP A 190 8.70 -19.30 -19.68
N LYS A 191 8.67 -18.50 -18.61
CA LYS A 191 8.71 -17.04 -18.67
C LYS A 191 10.09 -16.59 -18.23
N VAL A 192 10.90 -16.17 -19.19
CA VAL A 192 12.20 -15.54 -18.95
C VAL A 192 11.96 -14.27 -18.11
N TYR A 193 12.40 -14.31 -16.85
CA TYR A 193 12.43 -13.14 -15.98
C TYR A 193 13.76 -12.43 -16.20
N TYR A 194 13.72 -11.16 -16.57
CA TYR A 194 14.93 -10.37 -16.75
C TYR A 194 15.22 -9.60 -15.46
N ILE A 195 16.49 -9.64 -15.03
CA ILE A 195 17.00 -8.66 -14.09
C ILE A 195 17.08 -7.35 -14.86
N THR A 196 16.11 -6.47 -14.66
CA THR A 196 16.01 -5.22 -15.43
C THR A 196 16.61 -4.03 -14.71
N LYS A 197 16.85 -4.13 -13.40
CA LYS A 197 17.44 -3.04 -12.61
C LYS A 197 18.08 -3.59 -11.35
N LEU A 198 19.36 -3.27 -11.16
CA LEU A 198 20.01 -3.32 -9.85
C LEU A 198 19.70 -1.99 -9.14
N GLU A 199 19.29 -2.06 -7.89
CA GLU A 199 19.08 -0.90 -7.03
C GLU A 199 20.09 -0.98 -5.86
N PRO A 200 21.36 -0.55 -6.05
CA PRO A 200 22.44 -0.73 -5.08
C PRO A 200 22.13 -0.09 -3.72
N GLU A 201 21.58 1.12 -3.75
CA GLU A 201 21.09 1.89 -2.59
C GLU A 201 20.06 1.14 -1.75
N ARG A 202 19.29 0.25 -2.39
CA ARG A 202 18.20 -0.51 -1.77
C ARG A 202 18.60 -1.95 -1.48
N LYS A 203 19.82 -2.35 -1.89
CA LYS A 203 20.26 -3.74 -1.95
C LYS A 203 19.20 -4.63 -2.59
N THR A 204 18.58 -4.20 -3.69
CA THR A 204 17.52 -4.96 -4.37
C THR A 204 17.77 -5.17 -5.85
N VAL A 205 17.22 -6.27 -6.38
CA VAL A 205 17.14 -6.59 -7.82
C VAL A 205 15.68 -6.52 -8.25
N VAL A 206 15.39 -5.81 -9.33
CA VAL A 206 14.07 -5.77 -9.95
C VAL A 206 13.98 -6.87 -11.01
N LEU A 207 13.02 -7.77 -10.84
CA LEU A 207 12.62 -8.74 -11.85
C LEU A 207 11.43 -8.20 -12.61
N SER A 208 11.54 -8.17 -13.94
CA SER A 208 10.42 -7.84 -14.81
C SER A 208 10.05 -9.03 -15.67
N ALA A 209 8.76 -9.16 -15.96
CA ALA A 209 8.21 -10.15 -16.89
C ALA A 209 7.65 -9.42 -18.12
N LEU A 210 7.88 -9.99 -19.30
CA LEU A 210 7.27 -9.49 -20.53
C LEU A 210 5.79 -9.88 -20.56
N ARG A 211 4.90 -8.90 -20.68
CA ARG A 211 3.46 -9.10 -20.81
C ARG A 211 2.89 -8.11 -21.81
N ASN A 212 2.18 -8.57 -22.83
CA ASN A 212 1.61 -7.74 -23.90
C ASN A 212 2.66 -6.81 -24.54
N ASN A 213 3.83 -7.35 -24.89
CA ASN A 213 4.98 -6.61 -25.44
C ASN A 213 5.51 -5.46 -24.56
N LYS A 214 5.20 -5.45 -23.26
CA LYS A 214 5.76 -4.49 -22.29
C LYS A 214 6.39 -5.22 -21.12
N TYR A 215 7.56 -4.75 -20.66
CA TYR A 215 8.16 -5.25 -19.42
C TYR A 215 7.41 -4.67 -18.23
N GLN A 216 6.85 -5.54 -17.40
CA GLN A 216 6.18 -5.16 -16.16
C GLN A 216 6.99 -5.64 -14.96
N ILE A 217 7.20 -4.75 -13.98
CA ILE A 217 7.87 -5.10 -12.73
C ILE A 217 7.04 -6.17 -12.02
N TRP A 218 7.65 -7.34 -11.86
CA TRP A 218 7.03 -8.51 -11.27
C TRP A 218 7.41 -8.67 -9.79
N ALA A 219 8.70 -8.48 -9.47
CA ALA A 219 9.20 -8.55 -8.11
C ALA A 219 10.39 -7.62 -7.87
N ARG A 220 10.61 -7.25 -6.62
CA ARG A 220 11.88 -6.72 -6.12
C ARG A 220 12.42 -7.71 -5.10
N LEU A 221 13.65 -8.17 -5.28
CA LEU A 221 14.31 -9.15 -4.42
C LEU A 221 15.44 -8.48 -3.66
N ASN A 222 15.57 -8.78 -2.37
CA ASN A 222 16.71 -8.31 -1.58
C ASN A 222 17.96 -9.13 -1.96
N ILE A 223 19.05 -8.44 -2.31
CA ILE A 223 20.34 -9.00 -2.73
C ILE A 223 20.95 -9.88 -1.63
N ASN A 224 20.70 -9.57 -0.35
CA ASN A 224 21.22 -10.37 0.76
C ASN A 224 20.60 -11.77 0.86
N ASN A 225 19.44 -11.99 0.22
CA ASN A 225 18.75 -13.28 0.17
C ASN A 225 19.01 -14.03 -1.16
N ILE A 226 19.83 -13.47 -2.05
CA ILE A 226 20.21 -14.11 -3.31
C ILE A 226 21.43 -14.98 -3.02
N GLN A 227 21.21 -16.28 -2.84
CA GLN A 227 22.31 -17.24 -2.81
C GLN A 227 22.84 -17.46 -4.23
N LYS A 228 24.14 -17.24 -4.41
CA LYS A 228 24.87 -17.60 -5.63
C LYS A 228 24.87 -19.13 -5.72
N VAL A 229 24.19 -19.68 -6.72
CA VAL A 229 24.33 -21.10 -7.06
C VAL A 229 25.63 -21.22 -7.85
N SER A 230 26.62 -21.89 -7.25
CA SER A 230 27.87 -22.31 -7.89
C SER A 230 27.60 -23.43 -8.89
#